data_AF-A0A2S8F8E5-F1
#
_entry.id   AF-A0A2S8F8E5-F1
#
_cell.length_a   1.000
_cell.length_b   1.000
_cell.length_c   1.000
_cell.angle_alpha   90.00
_cell.angle_beta   90.00
_cell.angle_gamma   90.00
#
_symmetry.space_group_name_H-M   'P 1'
#
loop_
_entity.id
_entity.type
_entity.pdbx_description
1 polymer ?
#
loop_
_entity_poly.entity_id
_entity_poly.type
_entity_poly.pdbx_seq_one_letter_code
_entity_poly.pdbx_strand_id
1 'polypeptide(L)'
;ELAEVINQRPQCRAVLTSKRSLENYLHPAAIREVTPIELAFGDFDPVAILVAKQLYENGLHDRPWELLSRRSQNRLSSRAKRWLNTQVAAHMTIDHLRERDPAGEIASWLTTIGQLAHSI
;
A
#
# COMPACT_ATOMS: atom_id res chain seq x y z
N GLU A 1 17.62 -5.96 -13.46
CA GLU A 1 17.83 -5.20 -14.70
C GLU A 1 17.64 -3.67 -14.57
N LEU A 2 16.43 -3.08 -14.46
CA LEU A 2 16.32 -1.60 -14.42
C LEU A 2 16.77 -0.96 -13.08
N ALA A 3 16.41 -1.56 -11.94
CA ALA A 3 16.82 -1.05 -10.64
C ALA A 3 18.35 -1.03 -10.48
N GLU A 4 19.04 -2.05 -11.02
CA GLU A 4 20.50 -2.13 -11.03
C GLU A 4 21.14 -1.02 -11.86
N VAL A 5 20.58 -0.72 -13.04
CA VAL A 5 21.04 0.41 -13.87
C VAL A 5 20.89 1.75 -13.15
N ILE A 6 19.80 1.95 -12.40
CA ILE A 6 19.63 3.16 -11.58
C ILE A 6 20.67 3.21 -10.46
N ASN A 7 20.94 2.06 -9.83
CA ASN A 7 21.88 1.94 -8.72
C ASN A 7 23.35 2.17 -9.09
N GLN A 8 23.68 2.23 -10.39
CA GLN A 8 25.01 2.63 -10.87
C GLN A 8 25.22 4.16 -10.86
N ARG A 9 24.14 4.95 -10.74
CA ARG A 9 24.23 6.42 -10.74
C ARG A 9 24.62 6.92 -9.34
N PRO A 10 25.51 7.92 -9.23
CA PRO A 10 25.85 8.54 -7.95
C PRO A 10 24.59 9.03 -7.24
N GLN A 11 24.54 8.84 -5.91
CA GLN A 11 23.44 9.29 -5.03
C GLN A 11 22.04 8.78 -5.45
N CYS A 12 21.95 7.71 -6.24
CA CYS A 12 20.68 7.10 -6.64
C CYS A 12 20.50 5.74 -5.97
N ARG A 13 19.27 5.46 -5.53
CA ARG A 13 18.87 4.12 -5.10
C ARG A 13 17.50 3.75 -5.63
N ALA A 14 17.41 2.60 -6.27
CA ALA A 14 16.20 1.90 -6.63
C ALA A 14 16.16 0.54 -5.91
N VAL A 15 14.98 0.20 -5.39
CA VAL A 15 14.70 -1.07 -4.73
C VAL A 15 13.48 -1.70 -5.38
N LEU A 16 13.45 -3.04 -5.42
CA LEU A 16 12.27 -3.81 -5.75
C LEU A 16 11.84 -4.54 -4.47
N THR A 17 10.57 -4.42 -4.13
CA THR A 17 9.99 -5.04 -2.95
C THR A 17 9.42 -6.42 -3.29
N SER A 18 9.42 -7.33 -2.31
CA SER A 18 8.89 -8.69 -2.50
C SER A 18 7.37 -8.72 -2.67
N LYS A 19 6.63 -7.75 -2.12
CA LYS A 19 5.17 -7.66 -2.26
C LYS A 19 4.74 -6.83 -3.45
N ARG A 20 3.51 -7.07 -3.92
CA ARG A 20 2.95 -6.44 -5.13
C ARG A 20 2.94 -4.92 -5.08
N SER A 21 2.67 -4.33 -3.93
CA SER A 21 2.60 -2.87 -3.75
C SER A 21 2.78 -2.45 -2.29
N LEU A 22 3.05 -1.17 -2.03
CA LEU A 22 3.19 -0.63 -0.68
C LEU A 22 1.95 -0.88 0.19
N GLU A 23 0.76 -0.90 -0.41
CA GLU A 23 -0.48 -1.21 0.32
C GLU A 23 -0.47 -2.63 0.94
N ASN A 24 0.29 -3.58 0.38
CA ASN A 24 0.43 -4.94 0.91
C ASN A 24 1.28 -5.01 2.19
N TYR A 25 2.01 -3.94 2.52
CA TYR A 25 2.76 -3.81 3.77
C TYR A 25 1.92 -3.19 4.88
N LEU A 26 0.74 -2.63 4.58
CA LEU A 26 -0.18 -2.14 5.60
C LEU A 26 -0.76 -3.31 6.40
N HIS A 27 -0.90 -3.10 7.71
CA HIS A 27 -1.45 -4.11 8.61
C HIS A 27 -2.98 -4.01 8.67
N PRO A 28 -3.73 -5.12 8.61
CA PRO A 28 -5.19 -5.09 8.69
C PRO A 28 -5.76 -4.39 9.93
N ALA A 29 -5.05 -4.40 11.07
CA ALA A 29 -5.50 -3.66 12.25
C ALA A 29 -5.49 -2.14 12.04
N ALA A 30 -4.45 -1.59 11.39
CA ALA A 30 -4.41 -0.16 11.06
C ALA A 30 -5.53 0.25 10.09
N ILE A 31 -5.95 -0.66 9.19
CA ILE A 31 -7.13 -0.42 8.34
C ILE A 31 -8.39 -0.35 9.20
N ARG A 32 -8.59 -1.31 10.12
CA ARG A 32 -9.75 -1.35 11.02
C ARG A 32 -9.87 -0.14 11.93
N GLU A 33 -8.75 0.46 12.33
CA GLU A 33 -8.75 1.69 13.14
C GLU A 33 -9.37 2.89 12.42
N VAL A 34 -9.24 2.95 11.08
CA VAL A 34 -9.67 4.10 10.28
C VAL A 34 -11.02 3.85 9.59
N THR A 35 -11.41 2.59 9.41
CA THR A 35 -12.69 2.20 8.78
C THR A 35 -13.20 0.88 9.36
N PRO A 36 -14.52 0.65 9.46
CA PRO A 36 -15.09 -0.60 9.99
C PRO A 36 -15.00 -1.77 8.98
N ILE A 37 -13.91 -1.87 8.22
CA ILE A 37 -13.71 -2.95 7.27
C ILE A 37 -12.81 -4.02 7.87
N GLU A 38 -13.31 -5.24 7.87
CA GLU A 38 -12.50 -6.43 8.09
C GLU A 38 -12.10 -7.03 6.74
N LEU A 39 -10.83 -6.85 6.37
CA LEU A 39 -10.29 -7.37 5.13
C LEU A 39 -9.02 -8.15 5.41
N ALA A 40 -9.01 -9.42 5.02
CA ALA A 40 -7.79 -10.23 4.90
C ALA A 40 -7.27 -10.14 3.46
N PHE A 41 -5.96 -10.01 3.29
CA PHE A 41 -5.29 -10.01 2.00
C PHE A 41 -3.86 -10.53 2.12
N GLY A 42 -3.40 -11.20 1.08
CA GLY A 42 -2.04 -11.67 0.92
C GLY A 42 -1.10 -10.64 0.30
N ASP A 43 0.15 -11.07 0.13
CA ASP A 43 1.25 -10.21 -0.31
C ASP A 43 1.18 -9.81 -1.80
N PHE A 44 0.36 -10.53 -2.57
CA PHE A 44 0.16 -10.30 -4.00
C PHE A 44 -1.26 -9.89 -4.37
N ASP A 45 -2.12 -9.67 -3.39
CA ASP A 45 -3.48 -9.23 -3.64
C ASP A 45 -3.54 -7.76 -4.09
N PRO A 46 -4.53 -7.38 -4.90
CA PRO A 46 -4.75 -6.00 -5.30
C PRO A 46 -5.47 -5.23 -4.17
N VAL A 47 -4.77 -4.99 -3.06
CA VAL A 47 -5.33 -4.42 -1.81
C VAL A 47 -6.19 -3.18 -2.04
N ALA A 48 -5.72 -2.23 -2.86
CA ALA A 48 -6.50 -1.03 -3.17
C ALA A 48 -7.86 -1.32 -3.85
N ILE A 49 -7.94 -2.35 -4.68
CA ILE A 49 -9.19 -2.78 -5.33
C ILE A 49 -10.09 -3.48 -4.31
N LEU A 50 -9.53 -4.39 -3.50
CA LEU A 50 -10.27 -5.11 -2.46
C LEU A 50 -10.91 -4.14 -1.45
N VAL A 51 -10.13 -3.17 -0.97
CA VAL A 51 -10.63 -2.13 -0.06
C VAL A 51 -11.69 -1.26 -0.72
N ALA A 52 -11.49 -0.85 -1.98
CA ALA A 52 -12.48 -0.04 -2.69
C ALA A 52 -13.79 -0.80 -2.90
N LYS A 53 -13.72 -2.09 -3.24
CA LYS A 53 -14.88 -2.96 -3.39
C LYS A 53 -15.64 -3.08 -2.06
N GLN A 54 -14.95 -3.39 -0.97
CA GLN A 54 -15.58 -3.53 0.34
C GLN A 54 -16.20 -2.21 0.83
N LEU A 55 -15.52 -1.07 0.65
CA LEU A 55 -16.08 0.25 0.98
C LEU A 55 -17.34 0.56 0.17
N TYR A 56 -17.34 0.21 -1.11
CA TYR A 56 -18.50 0.39 -1.96
C TYR A 56 -19.65 -0.52 -1.49
N GLU A 57 -19.40 -1.82 -1.33
CA GLU A 57 -20.43 -2.79 -0.94
C GLU A 57 -21.03 -2.54 0.47
N ASN A 58 -20.28 -1.91 1.37
CA ASN A 58 -20.80 -1.48 2.66
C ASN A 58 -21.72 -0.23 2.58
N GLY A 59 -21.77 0.45 1.44
CA GLY A 59 -22.65 1.59 1.18
C GLY A 59 -24.02 1.22 0.62
N LEU A 60 -24.95 2.18 0.59
CA LEU A 60 -26.23 2.03 -0.10
C LEU A 60 -26.06 2.34 -1.59
N HIS A 61 -26.09 1.31 -2.43
CA HIS A 61 -25.98 1.44 -3.88
C HIS A 61 -26.99 0.54 -4.61
N ASP A 62 -27.58 1.07 -5.67
CA ASP A 62 -28.57 0.35 -6.49
C ASP A 62 -27.94 -0.64 -7.49
N ARG A 63 -26.61 -0.77 -7.47
CA ARG A 63 -25.85 -1.51 -8.48
C ARG A 63 -24.60 -2.17 -7.88
N PRO A 64 -24.39 -3.47 -8.08
CA PRO A 64 -23.22 -4.19 -7.57
C PRO A 64 -21.92 -3.69 -8.22
N TRP A 65 -20.80 -3.95 -7.54
CA TRP A 65 -19.46 -3.50 -7.95
C TRP A 65 -19.09 -3.98 -9.37
N GLU A 66 -19.45 -5.22 -9.71
CA GLU A 66 -19.14 -5.88 -10.99
C GLU A 66 -19.82 -5.19 -12.18
N LEU A 67 -20.95 -4.53 -11.94
CA LEU A 67 -21.68 -3.77 -12.95
C LEU A 67 -21.23 -2.31 -13.03
N LEU A 68 -20.23 -1.89 -12.26
CA LEU A 68 -19.58 -0.60 -12.43
C LEU A 68 -18.74 -0.57 -13.71
N SER A 69 -18.72 0.59 -14.38
CA SER A 69 -17.78 0.79 -15.48
C SER A 69 -16.34 0.70 -14.98
N ARG A 70 -15.42 0.22 -15.83
CA ARG A 70 -13.98 0.15 -15.50
C ARG A 70 -13.43 1.50 -15.03
N ARG A 71 -13.89 2.60 -15.64
CA ARG A 71 -13.55 3.97 -15.21
C ARG A 71 -13.96 4.24 -13.76
N SER A 72 -15.15 3.79 -13.37
CA SER A 72 -15.68 3.97 -12.01
C SER A 72 -14.92 3.12 -10.99
N GLN A 73 -14.69 1.84 -11.29
CA GLN A 73 -13.90 0.95 -10.44
C GLN A 73 -12.47 1.49 -10.24
N ASN A 74 -11.83 1.97 -11.32
CA ASN A 74 -10.51 2.58 -11.26
C ASN A 74 -10.51 3.82 -10.37
N ARG A 75 -11.51 4.71 -10.53
CA ARG A 75 -11.63 5.93 -9.71
C ARG A 75 -11.77 5.59 -8.22
N LEU A 76 -12.61 4.62 -7.87
CA LEU A 76 -12.80 4.18 -6.48
C LEU A 76 -11.53 3.52 -5.93
N SER A 77 -10.87 2.67 -6.73
CA SER A 77 -9.59 2.04 -6.36
C SER A 77 -8.49 3.07 -6.13
N SER A 78 -8.38 4.11 -6.97
CA SER A 78 -7.42 5.21 -6.75
C SER A 78 -7.73 6.01 -5.49
N ARG A 79 -9.01 6.20 -5.16
CA ARG A 79 -9.42 6.86 -3.91
C ARG A 79 -9.02 6.01 -2.70
N ALA A 80 -9.31 4.71 -2.72
CA ALA A 80 -8.89 3.77 -1.68
C ALA A 80 -7.37 3.75 -1.53
N LYS A 81 -6.61 3.68 -2.64
CA LYS A 81 -5.14 3.75 -2.64
C LYS A 81 -4.61 5.01 -1.95
N ARG A 82 -5.18 6.17 -2.26
CA ARG A 82 -4.79 7.44 -1.63
C ARG A 82 -5.06 7.41 -0.12
N TRP A 83 -6.24 6.94 0.26
CA TRP A 83 -6.62 6.83 1.66
C TRP A 83 -5.73 5.84 2.43
N LEU A 84 -5.42 4.68 1.85
CA LEU A 84 -4.48 3.69 2.41
C LEU A 84 -3.08 4.31 2.65
N ASN A 85 -2.52 4.99 1.65
CA ASN A 85 -1.18 5.58 1.74
C ASN A 85 -1.11 6.89 2.55
N THR A 86 -2.23 7.36 3.10
CA THR A 86 -2.25 8.59 3.92
C THR A 86 -2.79 8.29 5.31
N GLN A 87 -4.08 7.97 5.39
CA GLN A 87 -4.76 7.77 6.66
C GLN A 87 -4.33 6.46 7.32
N VAL A 88 -4.40 5.33 6.61
CA VAL A 88 -4.03 4.04 7.22
C VAL A 88 -2.54 3.98 7.53
N ALA A 89 -1.68 4.50 6.65
CA ALA A 89 -0.25 4.58 6.89
C ALA A 89 0.10 5.37 8.17
N ALA A 90 -0.68 6.40 8.53
CA ALA A 90 -0.48 7.17 9.77
C ALA A 90 -0.80 6.38 11.05
N HIS A 91 -1.58 5.29 10.95
CA HIS A 91 -1.91 4.37 12.04
C HIS A 91 -1.00 3.13 12.07
N MET A 92 0.00 3.07 11.20
CA MET A 92 0.99 1.99 11.25
C MET A 92 1.94 2.19 12.42
N THR A 93 2.18 1.11 13.15
CA THR A 93 3.19 1.06 14.21
C THR A 93 4.40 0.26 13.75
N ILE A 94 5.49 0.31 14.51
CA ILE A 94 6.67 -0.51 14.25
C ILE A 94 6.32 -2.01 14.32
N ASP A 95 5.45 -2.40 15.26
CA ASP A 95 5.05 -3.80 15.41
C ASP A 95 4.18 -4.28 14.24
N HIS A 96 3.26 -3.43 13.76
CA HIS A 96 2.51 -3.67 12.51
C HIS A 96 3.46 -3.90 11.32
N LEU A 97 4.50 -3.08 11.20
CA LEU A 97 5.50 -3.23 10.14
C LEU A 97 6.32 -4.51 10.32
N ARG A 98 6.78 -4.85 11.52
CA ARG A 98 7.55 -6.08 11.75
C ARG A 98 6.76 -7.34 11.41
N GLU A 99 5.47 -7.34 11.70
CA GLU A 99 4.59 -8.47 11.35
C GLU A 99 4.36 -8.58 9.83
N ARG A 100 4.12 -7.46 9.15
CA ARG A 100 3.88 -7.46 7.70
C ARG A 100 5.17 -7.52 6.88
N ASP A 101 6.30 -7.08 7.41
CA ASP A 101 7.58 -6.95 6.74
C ASP A 101 8.70 -7.57 7.56
N PRO A 102 8.68 -8.91 7.77
CA PRO A 102 9.71 -9.57 8.57
C PRO A 102 11.11 -9.45 7.95
N ALA A 103 11.19 -9.21 6.63
CA ALA A 103 12.45 -8.96 5.92
C ALA A 103 12.96 -7.51 6.08
N GLY A 104 12.13 -6.60 6.61
CA GLY A 104 12.49 -5.21 6.86
C GLY A 104 12.75 -4.38 5.60
N GLU A 105 12.11 -4.71 4.48
CA GLU A 105 12.28 -4.02 3.19
C GLU A 105 11.93 -2.53 3.28
N ILE A 106 10.80 -2.20 3.93
CA ILE A 106 10.32 -0.82 4.09
C ILE A 106 11.24 -0.02 5.01
N ALA A 107 11.62 -0.60 6.16
CA ALA A 107 12.51 0.07 7.10
C ALA A 107 13.90 0.32 6.49
N SER A 108 14.43 -0.66 5.74
CA SER A 108 15.69 -0.53 5.00
C SER A 108 15.61 0.56 3.94
N TRP A 109 14.51 0.61 3.18
CA TRP A 109 14.30 1.62 2.16
C TRP A 109 14.22 3.04 2.75
N LEU A 110 13.45 3.25 3.82
CA LEU A 110 13.34 4.54 4.51
C LEU A 110 14.68 4.99 5.09
N THR A 111 15.45 4.08 5.68
CA THR A 111 16.80 4.35 6.19
C THR A 111 17.72 4.80 5.06
N THR A 112 17.64 4.13 3.90
CA THR A 112 18.45 4.48 2.73
C THR A 112 18.10 5.87 2.20
N ILE A 113 16.81 6.23 2.14
CA ILE A 113 16.36 7.58 1.78
C ILE A 113 16.97 8.62 2.74
N GLY A 114 16.91 8.35 4.05
CA GLY A 114 17.49 9.22 5.06
C GLY A 114 18.99 9.44 4.85
N GLN A 115 19.76 8.37 4.62
CA GLN A 115 21.20 8.46 4.36
C GLN A 115 21.51 9.28 3.11
N LEU A 116 20.77 9.07 2.02
CA LEU A 116 20.95 9.83 0.78
C LEU A 116 20.64 11.31 0.97
N ALA A 117 19.57 11.65 1.68
CA ALA A 117 19.18 13.04 1.93
C ALA A 117 20.19 13.81 2.79
N HIS A 118 20.88 13.15 3.73
CA HIS A 118 21.94 13.76 4.54
C HIS A 118 23.31 13.81 3.85
N SER A 119 23.48 13.08 2.74
CA SER A 119 24.72 13.04 1.96
C SER A 119 24.83 14.13 0.89
N ILE A 120 23.88 15.07 0.89
CA ILE A 120 23.83 16.28 0.06
C ILE A 120 24.48 17.42 0.82
#